data_AF-A0AAU5YNR5-F1
#
_entry.id   AF-A0AAU5YNR5-F1
#
_cell.length_a   1.000
_cell.length_b   1.000
_cell.length_c   1.000
_cell.angle_alpha   90.00
_cell.angle_beta   90.00
_cell.angle_gamma   90.00
#
_symmetry.space_group_name_H-M   'P 1'
#
loop_
_entity.id
_entity.type
_entity.pdbx_description
1 polymer ?
#
loop_
_entity_poly.entity_id
_entity_poly.type
_entity_poly.pdbx_seq_one_letter_code
_entity_poly.pdbx_strand_id
1 'polypeptide(L)'
;MGSTGGVIALAALLVVGAVAGVVVQRRARRGRHPAGLSGLDAEVEANHWLVRLGGGLVPPDVRVWAGAEEAAGRALTSAAECHRAARVQLAAARTAAEYGEVARVAKEGLEHLRVARTALGLDSPPAAPVPGPAGVFAVTSR
;
A
#
# COMPACT_ATOMS: atom_id res chain seq x y z
N MET A 1 -42.46 18.05 14.05
CA MET A 1 -41.22 17.33 13.65
C MET A 1 -40.22 18.30 12.99
N GLY A 2 -39.50 19.14 13.75
CA GLY A 2 -38.65 20.18 13.13
C GLY A 2 -37.35 20.55 13.87
N SER A 3 -37.07 20.00 15.05
CA SER A 3 -35.85 20.34 15.80
C SER A 3 -34.73 19.31 15.58
N THR A 4 -35.06 18.01 15.58
CA THR A 4 -34.08 16.92 15.48
C THR A 4 -33.37 16.86 14.13
N GLY A 5 -34.07 17.15 13.02
CA GLY A 5 -33.46 17.17 11.69
C GLY A 5 -32.46 18.33 11.51
N GLY A 6 -32.75 19.49 12.09
CA GLY A 6 -31.88 20.66 12.05
C GLY A 6 -30.58 20.46 12.84
N VAL A 7 -30.66 19.86 14.03
CA VAL A 7 -29.46 19.56 14.83
C VAL A 7 -28.58 18.49 14.19
N ILE A 8 -29.16 17.48 13.52
CA ILE A 8 -28.39 16.46 12.80
C ILE A 8 -27.66 17.09 11.60
N ALA A 9 -28.34 17.94 10.83
CA ALA A 9 -27.72 18.63 9.70
C ALA A 9 -26.59 19.57 10.14
N LEU A 10 -26.79 20.32 11.23
CA LEU A 10 -25.77 21.23 11.77
C LEU A 10 -24.56 20.47 12.32
N ALA A 11 -24.79 19.36 13.02
CA ALA A 11 -23.73 18.51 13.54
C ALA A 11 -22.91 17.89 12.40
N ALA A 12 -23.57 17.39 11.35
CA ALA A 12 -22.89 16.87 10.16
C ALA A 12 -22.03 17.94 9.47
N LEU A 13 -22.54 19.16 9.33
CA LEU A 13 -21.80 20.28 8.72
C LEU A 13 -20.57 20.67 9.54
N LEU A 14 -20.69 20.69 10.88
CA LEU A 14 -19.59 21.00 11.78
C LEU A 14 -18.50 19.93 11.75
N VAL A 15 -18.88 18.65 11.69
CA VAL A 15 -17.91 17.55 11.56
C VAL A 15 -17.16 17.64 10.24
N VAL A 16 -17.87 17.88 9.13
CA VAL A 16 -17.24 18.07 7.81
C VAL A 16 -16.32 19.30 7.81
N GLY A 17 -16.77 20.42 8.40
CA GLY A 17 -15.98 21.65 8.53
C GLY A 17 -14.73 21.48 9.39
N ALA A 18 -14.82 20.74 10.50
CA ALA A 18 -13.69 20.45 11.37
C ALA A 18 -12.64 19.57 10.68
N VAL A 19 -13.08 18.52 9.97
CA VAL A 19 -12.18 17.65 9.20
C VAL A 19 -11.50 18.44 8.08
N ALA A 20 -12.24 19.26 7.33
CA ALA A 20 -11.68 20.13 6.31
C ALA A 20 -10.68 21.14 6.88
N GLY A 21 -11.00 21.76 8.02
CA GLY A 21 -10.16 22.72 8.72
C GLY A 21 -8.83 22.13 9.20
N VAL A 22 -8.84 20.91 9.74
CA VAL A 22 -7.62 20.21 10.19
C VAL A 22 -6.71 19.89 9.01
N VAL A 23 -7.27 19.49 7.85
CA VAL A 23 -6.50 19.21 6.63
C VAL A 23 -5.83 20.49 6.10
N VAL A 24 -6.57 21.61 6.05
CA VAL A 24 -6.03 22.90 5.59
C VAL A 24 -4.95 23.43 6.54
N GLN A 25 -5.14 23.35 7.86
CA GLN A 25 -4.12 23.80 8.82
C GLN A 25 -2.83 22.96 8.74
N ARG A 26 -2.95 21.65 8.50
CA ARG A 26 -1.79 20.77 8.30
C ARG A 26 -1.04 21.09 7.01
N ARG A 27 -1.74 21.48 5.94
CA ARG A 27 -1.15 21.95 4.68
C ARG A 27 -0.36 23.26 4.86
N ALA A 28 -0.92 24.24 5.57
CA ALA A 28 -0.30 25.54 5.76
C ALA A 28 1.01 25.50 6.58
N ARG A 29 1.15 24.56 7.52
CA ARG A 29 2.35 24.46 8.37
C ARG A 29 3.54 23.76 7.72
N ARG A 30 3.36 23.09 6.56
CA ARG A 30 4.40 22.27 5.91
C ARG A 30 5.11 22.94 4.71
N GLY A 31 4.72 24.17 4.34
CA GLY A 31 5.17 24.86 3.11
C GLY A 31 6.49 25.65 3.17
N ARG A 32 7.48 25.29 4.02
CA ARG A 32 8.76 26.05 4.15
C ARG A 32 10.02 25.33 3.64
N HIS A 33 9.88 24.37 2.74
CA HIS A 33 11.04 23.76 2.04
C HIS A 33 10.88 23.87 0.51
N PRO A 34 11.98 24.00 -0.25
CA PRO A 34 11.95 24.29 -1.68
C PRO A 34 11.28 23.14 -2.44
N ALA A 35 9.98 23.30 -2.70
CA ALA A 35 9.06 22.22 -3.07
C ALA A 35 9.13 21.81 -4.55
N GLY A 36 9.92 22.49 -5.39
CA GLY A 36 9.92 22.29 -6.84
C GLY A 36 10.51 20.94 -7.28
N LEU A 37 11.76 20.67 -6.90
CA LEU A 37 12.46 19.42 -7.26
C LEU A 37 12.02 18.26 -6.37
N SER A 38 11.93 18.50 -5.05
CA SER A 38 11.49 17.48 -4.09
C SER A 38 10.04 17.03 -4.28
N GLY A 39 9.17 17.87 -4.86
CA GLY A 39 7.78 17.53 -5.16
C GLY A 39 7.66 16.52 -6.28
N LEU A 40 8.38 16.75 -7.39
CA LEU A 40 8.42 15.84 -8.54
C LEU A 40 9.02 14.49 -8.16
N ASP A 41 10.14 14.48 -7.41
CA ASP A 41 10.75 13.24 -6.94
C ASP A 41 9.79 12.44 -6.03
N ALA A 42 9.09 13.13 -5.13
CA ALA A 42 8.09 12.51 -4.26
C ALA A 42 6.89 11.98 -5.04
N GLU A 43 6.43 12.69 -6.07
CA GLU A 43 5.34 12.26 -6.94
C GLU A 43 5.71 11.03 -7.76
N VAL A 44 6.91 10.98 -8.34
CA VAL A 44 7.42 9.83 -9.09
C VAL A 44 7.50 8.61 -8.18
N GLU A 45 8.02 8.78 -6.97
CA GLU A 45 8.12 7.71 -5.99
C GLU A 45 6.72 7.21 -5.56
N ALA A 46 5.78 8.11 -5.29
CA ALA A 46 4.40 7.74 -4.97
C ALA A 46 3.74 6.93 -6.08
N ASN A 47 3.90 7.35 -7.34
CA ASN A 47 3.43 6.63 -8.52
C ASN A 47 4.09 5.25 -8.65
N HIS A 48 5.41 5.18 -8.48
CA HIS A 48 6.16 3.93 -8.55
C HIS A 48 5.63 2.89 -7.55
N TRP A 49 5.47 3.26 -6.26
CA TRP A 49 4.92 2.36 -5.26
C TRP A 49 3.48 1.96 -5.55
N LEU A 50 2.66 2.88 -6.06
CA LEU A 50 1.27 2.59 -6.42
C LEU A 50 1.16 1.60 -7.58
N VAL A 51 1.97 1.76 -8.63
CA VAL A 51 2.04 0.83 -9.76
C VAL A 51 2.50 -0.54 -9.29
N ARG A 52 3.52 -0.60 -8.42
CA ARG A 52 3.99 -1.86 -7.82
C ARG A 52 2.89 -2.56 -7.01
N LEU A 53 2.15 -1.82 -6.20
CA LEU A 53 1.03 -2.36 -5.44
C LEU A 53 -0.08 -2.88 -6.37
N GLY A 54 -0.44 -2.10 -7.39
CA GLY A 54 -1.45 -2.49 -8.39
C GLY A 54 -1.06 -3.77 -9.14
N GLY A 55 0.20 -3.90 -9.54
CA GLY A 55 0.71 -5.13 -10.16
C GLY A 55 0.71 -6.32 -9.20
N GLY A 56 0.97 -6.10 -7.91
CA GLY A 56 0.95 -7.15 -6.89
C GLY A 56 -0.44 -7.71 -6.56
N LEU A 57 -1.50 -6.95 -6.88
CA LEU A 57 -2.91 -7.35 -6.78
C LEU A 57 -3.39 -8.17 -7.99
N VAL A 58 -2.52 -8.50 -8.95
CA VAL A 58 -2.86 -9.42 -10.02
C VAL A 58 -2.47 -10.84 -9.60
N PRO A 59 -3.41 -11.79 -9.52
CA PRO A 59 -3.10 -13.18 -9.24
C PRO A 59 -2.22 -13.77 -10.35
N PRO A 60 -1.13 -14.50 -10.01
CA PRO A 60 -0.45 -15.33 -10.99
C PRO A 60 -1.33 -16.51 -11.44
N ASP A 61 -2.22 -17.00 -10.57
CA ASP A 61 -3.14 -18.09 -10.87
C ASP A 61 -4.44 -17.95 -10.06
N VAL A 62 -5.58 -17.99 -10.75
CA VAL A 62 -6.92 -17.78 -10.14
C VAL A 62 -7.26 -18.90 -9.15
N ARG A 63 -6.75 -20.13 -9.37
CA ARG A 63 -7.06 -21.28 -8.50
C ARG A 63 -6.41 -21.16 -7.13
N VAL A 64 -5.21 -20.58 -7.08
CA VAL A 64 -4.46 -20.35 -5.84
C VAL A 64 -5.18 -19.30 -4.97
N TRP A 65 -5.78 -18.29 -5.60
CA TRP A 65 -6.55 -17.27 -4.88
C TRP A 65 -7.94 -17.73 -4.46
N ALA A 66 -8.59 -18.59 -5.26
CA ALA A 66 -9.88 -19.19 -4.89
C ALA A 66 -9.78 -20.14 -3.68
N GLY A 67 -8.60 -20.72 -3.44
CA GLY A 67 -8.29 -21.54 -2.27
C GLY A 67 -7.74 -20.76 -1.07
N ALA A 68 -7.73 -19.42 -1.11
CA ALA A 68 -7.18 -18.61 -0.04
C ALA A 68 -7.96 -18.81 1.26
N GLU A 69 -7.28 -19.23 2.33
CA GLU A 69 -7.86 -19.24 3.67
C GLU A 69 -8.30 -17.83 4.09
N GLU A 70 -9.22 -17.74 5.05
CA GLU A 70 -9.79 -16.48 5.51
C GLU A 70 -8.73 -15.42 5.86
N ALA A 71 -7.60 -15.83 6.44
CA ALA A 71 -6.50 -14.92 6.78
C ALA A 71 -5.85 -14.29 5.53
N ALA A 72 -5.61 -15.09 4.49
CA ALA A 72 -5.07 -14.61 3.22
C ALA A 72 -6.09 -13.71 2.50
N GLY A 73 -7.38 -14.09 2.48
CA GLY A 73 -8.45 -13.28 1.90
C GLY A 73 -8.62 -11.93 2.59
N ARG A 74 -8.54 -11.88 3.92
CA ARG A 74 -8.56 -10.62 4.69
C ARG A 74 -7.37 -9.74 4.34
N ALA A 75 -6.17 -10.29 4.27
CA ALA A 75 -4.96 -9.54 3.91
C ALA A 75 -5.03 -8.98 2.47
N LEU A 76 -5.53 -9.76 1.50
CA LEU A 76 -5.74 -9.28 0.14
C LEU A 76 -6.76 -8.14 0.08
N THR A 77 -7.85 -8.24 0.84
CA THR A 77 -8.86 -7.17 0.96
C THR A 77 -8.22 -5.90 1.54
N SER A 78 -7.44 -6.01 2.62
CA SER A 78 -6.72 -4.86 3.19
C SER A 78 -5.75 -4.23 2.19
N ALA A 79 -5.02 -5.04 1.40
CA ALA A 79 -4.15 -4.54 0.35
C ALA A 79 -4.93 -3.77 -0.75
N ALA A 80 -6.10 -4.28 -1.15
CA ALA A 80 -6.96 -3.63 -2.13
C ALA A 80 -7.53 -2.29 -1.62
N GLU A 81 -7.91 -2.24 -0.34
CA GLU A 81 -8.35 -1.00 0.32
C GLU A 81 -7.21 0.04 0.38
N CYS A 82 -5.99 -0.37 0.76
CA CYS A 82 -4.81 0.49 0.71
C CYS A 82 -4.56 1.03 -0.70
N HIS A 83 -4.67 0.19 -1.74
CA HIS A 83 -4.51 0.62 -3.13
C HIS A 83 -5.57 1.66 -3.52
N ARG A 84 -6.85 1.42 -3.19
CA ARG A 84 -7.94 2.38 -3.47
C ARG A 84 -7.71 3.70 -2.74
N ALA A 85 -7.34 3.65 -1.47
CA ALA A 85 -7.03 4.83 -0.67
C ALA A 85 -5.83 5.61 -1.24
N ALA A 86 -4.75 4.92 -1.60
CA ALA A 86 -3.56 5.54 -2.20
C ALA A 86 -3.90 6.20 -3.54
N ARG A 87 -4.72 5.57 -4.40
CA ARG A 87 -5.19 6.19 -5.66
C ARG A 87 -5.95 7.49 -5.43
N VAL A 88 -6.90 7.48 -4.48
CA VAL A 88 -7.70 8.66 -4.14
C VAL A 88 -6.81 9.77 -3.59
N GLN A 89 -5.88 9.44 -2.70
CA GLN A 89 -4.94 10.41 -2.12
C GLN A 89 -3.99 10.99 -3.18
N LEU A 90 -3.48 10.16 -4.10
CA LEU A 90 -2.61 10.60 -5.19
C LEU A 90 -3.30 11.63 -6.09
N ALA A 91 -4.56 11.38 -6.45
CA ALA A 91 -5.34 12.31 -7.27
C ALA A 91 -5.53 13.69 -6.59
N ALA A 92 -5.56 13.72 -5.25
CA ALA A 92 -5.73 14.93 -4.45
C ALA A 92 -4.42 15.59 -3.98
N ALA A 93 -3.28 14.89 -4.10
CA ALA A 93 -1.98 15.35 -3.61
C ALA A 93 -1.42 16.50 -4.48
N ARG A 94 -0.87 17.53 -3.84
CA ARG A 94 -0.27 18.70 -4.51
C ARG A 94 1.06 19.12 -3.90
N THR A 95 1.54 18.41 -2.88
CA THR A 95 2.76 18.74 -2.14
C THR A 95 3.61 17.50 -1.91
N ALA A 96 4.94 17.68 -1.82
CA ALA A 96 5.88 16.59 -1.57
C ALA A 96 5.50 15.73 -0.35
N ALA A 97 5.02 16.37 0.73
CA ALA A 97 4.58 15.66 1.93
C ALA A 97 3.31 14.81 1.69
N GLU A 98 2.37 15.28 0.88
CA GLU A 98 1.18 14.49 0.52
C GLU A 98 1.55 13.31 -0.37
N TYR A 99 2.42 13.49 -1.36
CA TYR A 99 2.95 12.39 -2.16
C TYR A 99 3.71 11.37 -1.30
N GLY A 100 4.46 11.82 -0.29
CA GLY A 100 5.09 10.94 0.70
C GLY A 100 4.09 10.09 1.48
N GLU A 101 2.94 10.64 1.88
CA GLU A 101 1.88 9.85 2.51
C GLU A 101 1.27 8.82 1.57
N VAL A 102 1.07 9.16 0.28
CA VAL A 102 0.62 8.19 -0.73
C VAL A 102 1.59 7.02 -0.82
N ALA A 103 2.89 7.30 -0.90
CA ALA A 103 3.92 6.26 -0.94
C ALA A 103 3.88 5.37 0.32
N ARG A 104 3.63 5.95 1.50
CA ARG A 104 3.48 5.20 2.75
C ARG A 104 2.29 4.26 2.71
N VAL A 105 1.12 4.73 2.27
CA VAL A 105 -0.10 3.91 2.14
C VAL A 105 0.09 2.78 1.12
N ALA A 106 0.78 3.06 0.00
CA ALA A 106 1.08 2.03 -0.99
C ALA A 106 2.02 0.93 -0.44
N LYS A 107 3.03 1.32 0.36
CA LYS A 107 3.93 0.37 1.04
C LYS A 107 3.20 -0.49 2.07
N GLU A 108 2.24 0.07 2.80
CA GLU A 108 1.38 -0.66 3.74
C GLU A 108 0.55 -1.74 3.01
N GLY A 109 -0.01 -1.40 1.84
CA GLY A 109 -0.68 -2.39 0.98
C GLY A 109 0.25 -3.50 0.49
N LEU A 110 1.52 -3.19 0.20
CA LEU A 110 2.51 -4.20 -0.19
C LEU A 110 2.85 -5.16 0.95
N GLU A 111 2.85 -4.69 2.21
CA GLU A 111 3.04 -5.57 3.37
C GLU A 111 1.84 -6.50 3.55
N HIS A 112 0.62 -6.00 3.36
CA HIS A 112 -0.57 -6.87 3.34
C HIS A 112 -0.52 -7.92 2.22
N LEU A 113 -0.01 -7.57 1.03
CA LEU A 113 0.24 -8.55 -0.03
C LEU A 113 1.29 -9.59 0.37
N ARG A 114 2.35 -9.19 1.07
CA ARG A 114 3.36 -10.11 1.58
C ARG A 114 2.77 -11.08 2.60
N VAL A 115 1.97 -10.58 3.55
CA VAL A 115 1.24 -11.43 4.51
C VAL A 115 0.33 -12.42 3.77
N ALA A 116 -0.42 -11.96 2.76
CA ALA A 116 -1.26 -12.84 1.96
C ALA A 116 -0.45 -13.91 1.21
N ARG A 117 0.65 -13.54 0.56
CA ARG A 117 1.52 -14.47 -0.18
C ARG A 117 2.19 -15.48 0.74
N THR A 118 2.65 -15.04 1.91
CA THR A 118 3.21 -15.93 2.93
C THR A 118 2.15 -16.94 3.41
N ALA A 119 0.92 -16.49 3.69
CA ALA A 119 -0.18 -17.38 4.06
C ALA A 119 -0.57 -18.37 2.94
N LEU A 120 -0.40 -17.97 1.68
CA LEU A 120 -0.62 -18.82 0.50
C LEU A 120 0.59 -19.70 0.13
N GLY A 121 1.69 -19.63 0.88
CA GLY A 121 2.93 -20.36 0.58
C GLY A 121 3.67 -19.89 -0.67
N LEU A 122 3.34 -18.71 -1.19
CA LEU A 122 3.92 -18.13 -2.42
C LEU A 122 5.25 -17.40 -2.19
N ASP A 123 5.56 -17.04 -0.95
CA ASP A 123 6.82 -16.36 -0.56
C ASP A 123 7.93 -17.34 -0.13
N SER A 124 7.82 -18.64 -0.46
CA SER A 124 8.88 -19.60 -0.15
C SER A 124 10.16 -19.23 -0.93
N PRO A 125 11.33 -19.06 -0.28
CA PRO A 125 12.57 -18.81 -0.99
C PRO A 125 12.84 -19.98 -1.96
N PRO A 126 13.53 -19.75 -3.10
CA PRO A 126 13.92 -20.85 -3.98
C PRO A 126 14.64 -21.88 -3.13
N ALA A 127 14.18 -23.14 -3.20
CA ALA A 127 14.85 -24.26 -2.53
C ALA A 127 16.34 -24.15 -2.86
N ALA A 128 17.18 -24.16 -1.81
CA ALA A 128 18.63 -24.11 -1.98
C ALA A 128 19.05 -25.10 -3.07
N PRO A 129 20.00 -24.74 -3.96
CA PRO A 129 20.40 -25.62 -5.04
C PRO A 129 20.75 -26.98 -4.45
N VAL A 130 19.95 -27.99 -4.80
CA VAL A 130 20.26 -29.37 -4.47
C VAL A 130 21.67 -29.65 -4.98
N PRO A 131 22.63 -30.07 -4.14
CA PRO A 131 23.92 -30.48 -4.64
C PRO A 131 23.67 -31.65 -5.59
N GLY A 132 23.82 -31.40 -6.89
CA GLY A 132 23.83 -32.46 -7.88
C GLY A 132 24.95 -33.46 -7.54
N PRO A 133 24.88 -34.70 -8.04
CA PRO A 133 25.80 -35.79 -7.69
C PRO A 133 27.26 -35.62 -8.17
N ALA A 134 27.78 -34.39 -8.27
CA ALA A 134 29.14 -34.06 -8.71
C ALA A 134 30.18 -34.06 -7.56
N GLY A 135 29.87 -34.63 -6.40
CA GLY A 135 30.75 -34.64 -5.22
C GLY A 135 31.53 -35.94 -4.96
N VAL A 136 31.36 -37.00 -5.76
CA VAL A 136 31.90 -38.35 -5.43
C VAL A 136 33.19 -38.71 -6.17
N PHE A 137 33.65 -37.91 -7.15
CA PHE A 137 34.83 -38.23 -7.96
C PHE A 137 35.96 -37.20 -7.82
N ALA A 138 36.59 -37.09 -6.65
CA ALA A 138 37.93 -36.52 -6.53
C ALA A 138 38.53 -36.68 -5.12
N VAL A 139 38.77 -37.91 -4.66
CA VAL A 139 39.77 -38.13 -3.59
C VAL A 139 40.36 -39.55 -3.68
N THR A 140 41.05 -39.82 -4.78
CA THR A 140 42.01 -40.93 -4.84
C THR A 140 43.26 -40.46 -5.58
N SER A 141 44.09 -39.68 -4.89
CA SER A 141 45.51 -39.53 -5.26
C SER A 141 46.32 -39.03 -4.06
N ARG A 142 46.79 -39.97 -3.25
CA ARG A 142 48.21 -40.12 -2.85
C ARG A 142 48.35 -41.30 -1.88
#